data_AF-A0A3B9FEQ3-F1
#
_entry.id   AF-A0A3B9FEQ3-F1
#
_cell.length_a   1.000
_cell.length_b   1.000
_cell.length_c   1.000
_cell.angle_alpha   90.00
_cell.angle_beta   90.00
_cell.angle_gamma   90.00
#
_symmetry.space_group_name_H-M   'P 1'
#
loop_
_entity.id
_entity.type
_entity.pdbx_description
1 polymer ?
#
loop_
_entity_poly.entity_id
_entity_poly.type
_entity_poly.pdbx_seq_one_letter_code
_entity_poly.pdbx_strand_id
1 'polypeptide(L)'
;MPKLTVNDVEVEVEDGSTVLHACEAAGVEIPRFCYHDRLSIAGNCRMCLVDMERAPKPIASCAMPAGDGMVIRTDTDRVKKAREGVMEFLLINHPLDCPICDQGGECDLQDQAMGYGLDGSRFAENKRAVDNKHMGPLISTVMTRCIHCTRCVRFATEVAGVP
;
A
#
# COMPACT_ATOMS: atom_id res chain seq x y z
N MET A 1 -15.08 -5.51 20.88
CA MET A 1 -14.98 -6.06 19.52
C MET A 1 -15.91 -5.28 18.62
N PRO A 2 -15.38 -4.38 17.77
CA PRO A 2 -16.20 -3.61 16.86
C PRO A 2 -16.87 -4.49 15.79
N LYS A 3 -18.14 -4.22 15.51
CA LYS A 3 -18.92 -4.80 14.41
C LYS A 3 -19.06 -3.81 13.27
N LEU A 4 -18.69 -4.21 12.06
CA LEU A 4 -18.76 -3.38 10.87
C LEU A 4 -19.11 -4.20 9.64
N THR A 5 -19.54 -3.52 8.58
CA THR A 5 -19.95 -4.14 7.33
C THR A 5 -18.92 -3.82 6.24
N VAL A 6 -18.36 -4.83 5.60
CA VAL A 6 -17.46 -4.71 4.44
C VAL A 6 -18.13 -5.36 3.24
N ASN A 7 -18.45 -4.58 2.19
CA ASN A 7 -19.12 -5.10 0.98
C ASN A 7 -20.35 -5.98 1.29
N ASP A 8 -21.20 -5.55 2.22
CA ASP A 8 -22.42 -6.24 2.66
C ASP A 8 -22.18 -7.51 3.50
N VAL A 9 -20.92 -7.80 3.86
CA VAL A 9 -20.54 -8.84 4.81
C VAL A 9 -20.34 -8.21 6.19
N GLU A 10 -21.13 -8.63 7.17
CA GLU A 10 -20.90 -8.25 8.56
C GLU A 10 -19.71 -9.02 9.14
N VAL A 11 -18.79 -8.28 9.77
CA VAL A 11 -17.61 -8.84 10.44
C VAL A 11 -17.45 -8.24 11.82
N GLU A 12 -16.89 -9.06 12.71
CA GLU A 12 -16.52 -8.68 14.06
C GLU A 12 -15.01 -8.85 14.19
N VAL A 13 -14.31 -7.81 14.63
CA VAL A 13 -12.84 -7.83 14.78
C VAL A 13 -12.43 -7.47 16.20
N GLU A 14 -11.18 -7.81 16.56
CA GLU A 14 -10.62 -7.50 17.87
C GLU A 14 -10.49 -5.98 18.09
N ASP A 15 -10.63 -5.54 19.34
CA ASP A 15 -10.44 -4.14 19.70
C ASP A 15 -9.01 -3.67 19.38
N GLY A 16 -8.88 -2.51 18.74
CA GLY A 16 -7.59 -2.01 18.23
C GLY A 16 -7.26 -2.45 16.80
N SER A 17 -8.09 -3.30 16.18
CA SER A 17 -7.98 -3.63 14.76
C SER A 17 -8.21 -2.42 13.86
N THR A 18 -7.64 -2.48 12.65
CA THR A 18 -7.85 -1.46 11.62
C THR A 18 -8.96 -1.87 10.66
N VAL A 19 -9.45 -0.93 9.85
CA VAL A 19 -10.36 -1.22 8.73
C VAL A 19 -9.74 -2.22 7.75
N LEU A 20 -8.40 -2.24 7.59
CA LEU A 20 -7.72 -3.25 6.78
C LEU A 20 -7.93 -4.67 7.34
N HIS A 21 -7.76 -4.87 8.64
CA HIS A 21 -8.01 -6.18 9.27
C HIS A 21 -9.47 -6.61 9.12
N ALA A 22 -10.42 -5.67 9.21
CA ALA A 22 -11.82 -5.95 8.98
C ALA A 22 -12.11 -6.37 7.52
N CYS A 23 -11.42 -5.78 6.55
CA CYS A 23 -11.51 -6.23 5.15
C CYS A 23 -10.95 -7.64 4.99
N GLU A 24 -9.80 -7.95 5.61
CA GLU A 24 -9.21 -9.29 5.59
C GLU A 24 -10.12 -10.32 6.27
N ALA A 25 -10.75 -9.98 7.40
CA ALA A 25 -11.74 -10.82 8.07
C ALA A 25 -12.99 -11.09 7.20
N ALA A 26 -13.33 -10.15 6.31
CA ALA A 26 -14.40 -10.31 5.31
C ALA A 26 -13.94 -11.08 4.05
N GLY A 27 -12.68 -11.54 3.99
CA GLY A 27 -12.10 -12.21 2.83
C GLY A 27 -11.73 -11.28 1.69
N VAL A 28 -11.62 -9.97 1.94
CA VAL A 28 -11.29 -8.95 0.94
C VAL A 28 -9.85 -8.52 1.10
N GLU A 29 -9.03 -8.81 0.10
CA GLU A 29 -7.65 -8.34 0.04
C GLU A 29 -7.58 -6.87 -0.41
N ILE A 30 -6.88 -6.05 0.37
CA ILE A 30 -6.67 -4.63 0.08
C ILE A 30 -5.21 -4.41 -0.35
N PRO A 31 -4.94 -3.78 -1.50
CA PRO A 31 -3.57 -3.57 -1.97
C PRO A 31 -2.80 -2.65 -1.01
N ARG A 32 -1.56 -3.04 -0.71
CA ARG A 32 -0.71 -2.41 0.31
C ARG A 32 0.76 -2.41 -0.11
N PHE A 33 1.47 -1.33 0.22
CA PHE A 33 2.94 -1.24 0.06
C PHE A 33 3.67 -0.94 1.36
N CYS A 34 3.26 0.09 2.10
CA CYS A 34 3.95 0.44 3.35
C CYS A 34 3.50 -0.41 4.54
N TYR A 35 2.25 -0.87 4.55
CA TYR A 35 1.73 -1.64 5.67
C TYR A 35 2.38 -3.03 5.73
N HIS A 36 2.61 -3.52 6.94
CA HIS A 36 3.14 -4.84 7.25
C HIS A 36 2.73 -5.18 8.68
N ASP A 37 2.15 -6.35 8.91
CA ASP A 37 1.47 -6.70 10.18
C ASP A 37 2.38 -6.67 11.40
N ARG A 38 3.69 -6.85 11.18
CA ARG A 38 4.72 -6.86 12.24
C ARG A 38 5.52 -5.55 12.39
N LEU A 39 5.09 -4.48 11.72
CA LEU A 39 5.72 -3.16 11.82
C LEU A 39 4.67 -2.11 12.21
N SER A 40 5.13 -0.99 12.75
CA SER A 40 4.25 0.14 13.06
C SER A 40 3.49 0.64 11.82
N ILE A 41 2.31 1.25 12.01
CA ILE A 41 1.53 1.80 10.90
C ILE A 41 2.16 3.12 10.43
N ALA A 42 2.44 3.23 9.12
CA ALA A 42 3.02 4.45 8.52
C ALA A 42 1.98 5.32 7.79
N GLY A 43 1.26 4.74 6.82
CA GLY A 43 0.26 5.49 6.03
C GLY A 43 0.82 6.31 4.85
N ASN A 44 2.08 6.10 4.47
CA ASN A 44 2.79 6.93 3.48
C ASN A 44 2.37 6.68 2.02
N CYS A 45 2.05 5.42 1.67
CA CYS A 45 1.85 5.04 0.25
C CYS A 45 0.42 5.25 -0.28
N ARG A 46 -0.58 5.30 0.61
CA ARG A 46 -2.01 5.45 0.26
C ARG A 46 -2.61 4.39 -0.68
N MET A 47 -1.97 3.24 -0.92
CA MET A 47 -2.55 2.20 -1.81
C MET A 47 -3.81 1.54 -1.23
N CYS A 48 -3.90 1.50 0.10
CA CYS A 48 -4.99 0.87 0.84
C CYS A 48 -6.26 1.73 0.98
N LEU A 49 -6.49 2.68 0.05
CA LEU A 49 -7.67 3.52 0.13
C LEU A 49 -8.95 2.69 -0.06
N VAL A 50 -9.93 2.95 0.81
CA VAL A 50 -11.28 2.36 0.77
C VAL A 50 -12.31 3.45 1.05
N ASP A 51 -13.55 3.20 0.64
CA ASP A 51 -14.66 4.08 0.92
C ASP A 51 -15.32 3.69 2.25
N MET A 52 -15.56 4.71 3.07
CA MET A 52 -16.36 4.59 4.28
C MET A 52 -17.60 5.46 4.11
N GLU A 53 -18.77 4.94 4.47
CA GLU A 53 -20.02 5.71 4.39
C GLU A 53 -19.88 7.03 5.16
N ARG A 54 -20.44 8.11 4.59
CA ARG A 54 -20.39 9.49 5.14
C ARG A 54 -18.98 10.10 5.22
N ALA A 55 -17.94 9.41 4.76
CA ALA A 55 -16.62 10.02 4.60
C ALA A 55 -16.56 10.85 3.31
N PRO A 56 -16.10 12.13 3.38
CA PRO A 56 -16.01 12.99 2.21
C PRO A 56 -14.91 12.58 1.22
N LYS A 57 -13.98 11.72 1.66
CA LYS A 57 -12.86 11.20 0.86
C LYS A 57 -12.55 9.74 1.25
N PRO A 58 -11.94 8.95 0.36
CA PRO A 58 -11.42 7.64 0.71
C PRO A 58 -10.45 7.71 1.90
N ILE A 59 -10.55 6.74 2.80
CA ILE A 59 -9.74 6.63 4.02
C ILE A 59 -8.64 5.58 3.81
N ALA A 60 -7.52 5.70 4.52
CA ALA A 60 -6.52 4.63 4.50
C ALA A 60 -6.94 3.53 5.45
N SER A 61 -7.26 2.36 4.91
CA SER A 61 -7.73 1.23 5.73
C SER A 61 -6.68 0.76 6.73
N CYS A 62 -5.38 0.86 6.39
CA CYS A 62 -4.28 0.40 7.25
C CYS A 62 -4.07 1.23 8.52
N ALA A 63 -4.67 2.42 8.62
CA ALA A 63 -4.49 3.33 9.74
C ALA A 63 -5.80 3.76 10.39
N MET A 64 -6.94 3.62 9.70
CA MET A 64 -8.24 3.88 10.28
C MET A 64 -8.59 2.76 11.27
N PRO A 65 -8.82 3.06 12.56
CA PRO A 65 -9.33 2.06 13.51
C PRO A 65 -10.70 1.55 13.08
N ALA A 66 -10.94 0.25 13.21
CA ALA A 66 -12.26 -0.33 13.01
C ALA A 66 -13.18 0.13 14.16
N GLY A 67 -14.34 0.68 13.82
CA GLY A 67 -15.35 1.14 14.77
C GLY A 67 -16.72 0.53 14.50
N ASP A 68 -17.54 0.51 15.54
CA ASP A 68 -18.90 -0.03 15.47
C ASP A 68 -19.77 0.70 14.45
N GLY A 69 -20.52 -0.08 13.67
CA GLY A 69 -21.47 0.43 12.67
C GLY A 69 -20.82 1.08 11.44
N MET A 70 -19.49 0.98 11.28
CA MET A 70 -18.84 1.42 10.04
C MET A 70 -19.34 0.58 8.85
N VAL A 71 -19.54 1.25 7.72
CA VAL A 71 -19.87 0.60 6.45
C VAL A 71 -18.78 0.94 5.45
N ILE A 72 -18.07 -0.10 5.02
CA ILE A 72 -16.89 -0.03 4.16
C ILE A 72 -17.22 -0.62 2.79
N ARG A 73 -16.82 0.09 1.74
CA ARG A 73 -16.88 -0.37 0.35
C ARG A 73 -15.49 -0.34 -0.26
N THR A 74 -15.08 -1.45 -0.88
CA THR A 74 -13.71 -1.61 -1.38
C THR A 74 -13.60 -1.62 -2.90
N ASP A 75 -14.72 -1.53 -3.59
CA ASP A 75 -14.90 -1.77 -5.03
C ASP A 75 -15.67 -0.66 -5.76
N THR A 76 -15.95 0.46 -5.08
CA THR A 76 -16.58 1.64 -5.70
C THR A 76 -15.69 2.25 -6.77
N ASP A 77 -16.29 2.97 -7.72
CA ASP A 77 -15.53 3.71 -8.75
C ASP A 77 -14.58 4.73 -8.15
N ARG A 78 -14.96 5.33 -7.00
CA ARG A 78 -14.11 6.27 -6.26
C ARG A 78 -12.88 5.59 -5.68
N VAL A 79 -13.01 4.36 -5.17
CA VAL A 79 -11.88 3.56 -4.66
C VAL A 79 -10.99 3.10 -5.80
N LYS A 80 -11.55 2.60 -6.90
CA LYS A 80 -10.80 2.19 -8.09
C LYS A 80 -9.95 3.36 -8.62
N LYS A 81 -10.57 4.51 -8.85
CA LYS A 81 -9.88 5.73 -9.29
C LYS A 81 -8.80 6.20 -8.31
N ALA A 82 -9.02 6.05 -7.01
CA ALA A 82 -8.02 6.40 -6.01
C ALA A 82 -6.79 5.48 -6.08
N ARG A 83 -6.99 4.16 -6.27
CA ARG A 83 -5.90 3.18 -6.43
C ARG A 83 -5.13 3.38 -7.73
N GLU A 84 -5.84 3.58 -8.85
CA GLU A 84 -5.23 3.93 -10.13
C GLU A 84 -4.35 5.19 -10.02
N GLY A 85 -4.86 6.24 -9.38
CA GLY A 85 -4.09 7.47 -9.17
C GLY A 85 -2.86 7.27 -8.28
N VAL A 86 -2.98 6.50 -7.20
CA VAL A 86 -1.81 6.16 -6.36
C VAL A 86 -0.79 5.36 -7.16
N MET A 87 -1.23 4.37 -7.94
CA MET A 87 -0.34 3.56 -8.77
C MET A 87 0.37 4.43 -9.82
N GLU A 88 -0.35 5.34 -10.46
CA GLU A 88 0.24 6.30 -11.41
C GLU A 88 1.34 7.13 -10.74
N PHE A 89 1.12 7.64 -9.52
CA PHE A 89 2.14 8.39 -8.77
C PHE A 89 3.31 7.53 -8.30
N LEU A 90 3.11 6.24 -8.03
CA LEU A 90 4.22 5.35 -7.68
C LEU A 90 5.10 5.06 -8.90
N LEU A 91 4.47 4.87 -10.07
CA LEU A 91 5.16 4.55 -11.33
C LEU A 91 5.74 5.78 -12.06
N ILE A 92 5.25 6.99 -11.75
CA ILE A 92 5.64 8.24 -12.43
C ILE A 92 7.17 8.39 -12.48
N ASN A 93 7.84 8.10 -11.38
CA ASN A 93 9.28 8.23 -11.19
C ASN A 93 9.99 6.89 -10.98
N HIS A 94 9.27 5.77 -11.10
CA HIS A 94 9.88 4.44 -11.04
C HIS A 94 10.57 4.12 -12.37
N PRO A 95 11.80 3.56 -12.36
CA PRO A 95 12.56 3.27 -13.57
C PRO A 95 11.96 2.07 -14.32
N LEU A 96 12.21 1.99 -15.63
CA LEU A 96 11.78 0.87 -16.49
C LEU A 96 12.78 -0.30 -16.40
N ASP A 97 13.07 -0.71 -15.18
CA ASP A 97 14.13 -1.65 -14.86
C ASP A 97 13.66 -3.10 -14.74
N CYS A 98 12.36 -3.39 -14.91
CA CYS A 98 11.81 -4.73 -14.66
C CYS A 98 12.62 -5.88 -15.29
N PRO A 99 13.15 -5.78 -16.53
CA PRO A 99 13.95 -6.86 -17.13
C PRO A 99 15.30 -7.13 -16.46
N ILE A 100 15.84 -6.16 -15.72
CA ILE A 100 17.12 -6.24 -14.98
C ILE A 100 16.91 -6.17 -13.47
N CYS A 101 15.65 -6.19 -13.02
CA CYS A 101 15.28 -6.19 -11.63
C CYS A 101 15.32 -7.63 -11.13
N ASP A 102 16.03 -7.85 -10.03
CA ASP A 102 16.08 -9.13 -9.33
C ASP A 102 14.70 -9.55 -8.79
N GLN A 103 13.88 -8.59 -8.36
CA GLN A 103 12.49 -8.85 -7.96
C GLN A 103 11.50 -8.94 -9.14
N GLY A 104 11.96 -8.83 -10.39
CA GLY A 104 11.07 -8.94 -11.54
C GLY A 104 10.36 -10.29 -11.58
N GLY A 105 9.02 -10.30 -11.59
CA GLY A 105 8.19 -11.51 -11.51
C GLY A 105 7.73 -11.90 -10.10
N GLU A 106 8.26 -11.27 -9.06
CA GLU A 106 7.81 -11.44 -7.65
C GLU A 106 7.64 -10.09 -6.94
N CYS A 107 7.42 -9.02 -7.71
CA CYS A 107 7.36 -7.66 -7.21
C CYS A 107 5.92 -7.22 -6.92
N ASP A 108 5.63 -6.89 -5.66
CA ASP A 108 4.34 -6.29 -5.25
C ASP A 108 3.91 -5.12 -6.15
N LEU A 109 4.86 -4.27 -6.57
CA LEU A 109 4.56 -3.11 -7.41
C LEU A 109 4.11 -3.53 -8.81
N GLN A 110 4.75 -4.56 -9.37
CA GLN A 110 4.37 -5.11 -10.67
C GLN A 110 2.98 -5.75 -10.59
N ASP A 111 2.74 -6.60 -9.61
CA ASP A 111 1.48 -7.34 -9.48
C ASP A 111 0.30 -6.40 -9.20
N GLN A 112 0.48 -5.45 -8.28
CA GLN A 112 -0.57 -4.47 -7.98
C GLN A 112 -0.76 -3.46 -9.10
N ALA A 113 0.27 -3.13 -9.90
CA ALA A 113 0.09 -2.32 -11.11
C ALA A 113 -0.75 -3.06 -12.15
N MET A 114 -0.53 -4.37 -12.33
CA MET A 114 -1.35 -5.20 -13.21
C MET A 114 -2.79 -5.37 -12.71
N GLY A 115 -2.98 -5.47 -11.38
CA GLY A 115 -4.30 -5.69 -10.78
C GLY A 115 -5.15 -4.43 -10.58
N TYR A 116 -4.53 -3.28 -10.30
CA TYR A 116 -5.21 -2.05 -9.88
C TYR A 116 -4.73 -0.77 -10.59
N GLY A 117 -3.73 -0.86 -11.46
CA GLY A 117 -3.18 0.26 -12.21
C GLY A 117 -3.89 0.50 -13.54
N LEU A 118 -3.51 1.60 -14.21
CA LEU A 118 -3.91 1.89 -15.58
C LEU A 118 -3.07 1.09 -16.57
N ASP A 119 -3.61 0.87 -17.77
CA ASP A 119 -2.96 0.18 -18.89
C ASP A 119 -1.86 0.99 -19.58
N GLY A 120 -1.77 2.30 -19.32
CA GLY A 120 -0.77 3.19 -19.90
C GLY A 120 -0.33 4.30 -18.95
N SER A 121 0.86 4.86 -19.23
CA SER A 121 1.36 6.05 -18.54
C SER A 121 1.08 7.30 -19.39
N ARG A 122 0.71 8.38 -18.71
CA ARG A 122 0.59 9.73 -19.30
C ARG A 122 1.81 10.60 -19.02
N PHE A 123 2.77 10.09 -18.23
CA PHE A 123 3.96 10.84 -17.85
C PHE A 123 5.04 10.70 -18.91
N ALA A 124 5.33 11.81 -19.58
CA ALA A 124 6.31 11.89 -20.67
C ALA A 124 7.57 12.70 -20.31
N GLU A 125 7.70 13.12 -19.05
CA GLU A 125 8.81 13.93 -18.57
C GLU A 125 9.98 13.08 -18.08
N ASN A 126 11.09 13.75 -17.75
CA ASN A 126 12.24 13.08 -17.16
C ASN A 126 11.93 12.54 -15.76
N LYS A 127 12.16 11.24 -15.57
CA LYS A 127 12.10 10.58 -14.27
C LYS A 127 13.30 11.00 -13.42
N ARG A 128 13.09 11.12 -12.11
CA ARG A 128 14.23 11.27 -11.18
C ARG A 128 15.09 10.01 -11.19
N ALA A 129 16.38 10.19 -10.92
CA ALA A 129 17.30 9.11 -10.60
C ALA A 129 17.96 9.39 -9.24
N VAL A 130 18.33 8.33 -8.53
CA VAL A 130 18.94 8.41 -7.21
C VAL A 130 20.19 7.53 -7.18
N ASP A 131 21.30 8.08 -6.69
CA ASP A 131 22.53 7.32 -6.49
C ASP A 131 22.31 6.17 -5.51
N ASN A 132 22.81 4.99 -5.87
CA ASN A 132 22.76 3.81 -5.02
C ASN A 132 23.59 4.03 -3.75
N LYS A 133 23.14 3.41 -2.65
CA LYS A 133 23.76 3.56 -1.34
C LYS A 133 24.40 2.24 -0.95
N HIS A 134 25.67 2.28 -0.56
CA HIS A 134 26.34 1.09 -0.06
C HIS A 134 25.81 0.76 1.34
N MET A 135 25.04 -0.34 1.47
CA MET A 135 24.48 -0.84 2.74
C MET A 135 25.21 -2.10 3.24
N GLY A 136 26.48 -2.26 2.87
CA GLY A 136 27.29 -3.42 3.21
C GLY A 136 27.29 -4.50 2.12
N PRO A 137 27.97 -5.63 2.37
CA PRO A 137 28.18 -6.67 1.36
C PRO A 137 26.97 -7.59 1.16
N LEU A 138 25.92 -7.48 1.98
CA LEU A 138 24.76 -8.37 1.95
C LEU A 138 23.57 -7.78 1.19
N ILE A 139 23.35 -6.47 1.32
CA ILE A 139 22.17 -5.80 0.75
C ILE A 139 22.62 -4.94 -0.42
N SER A 140 22.38 -5.44 -1.63
CA SER A 140 22.47 -4.63 -2.85
C SER A 140 21.35 -3.59 -2.85
N THR A 141 21.65 -2.35 -3.27
CA THR A 141 20.64 -1.30 -3.36
C THR A 141 20.54 -0.72 -4.75
N VAL A 142 19.30 -0.57 -5.22
CA VAL A 142 18.97 0.23 -6.42
C VAL A 142 17.93 1.27 -6.02
N MET A 143 18.40 2.41 -5.51
CA MET A 143 17.54 3.37 -4.81
C MET A 143 16.55 4.08 -5.72
N THR A 144 16.83 4.14 -7.03
CA THR A 144 15.89 4.68 -8.03
C THR A 144 14.58 3.86 -8.08
N ARG A 145 14.64 2.54 -7.79
CA ARG A 145 13.44 1.67 -7.73
C ARG A 145 12.63 1.87 -6.45
N CYS A 146 13.22 2.42 -5.39
CA CYS A 146 12.55 2.57 -4.10
C CYS A 146 11.33 3.51 -4.20
N ILE A 147 10.17 3.00 -3.80
CA ILE A 147 8.91 3.77 -3.75
C ILE A 147 8.72 4.58 -2.46
N HIS A 148 9.74 4.62 -1.60
CA HIS A 148 9.74 5.40 -0.36
C HIS A 148 8.59 5.03 0.60
N CYS A 149 8.23 3.75 0.64
CA CYS A 149 7.20 3.21 1.55
C CYS A 149 7.66 3.12 3.01
N THR A 150 8.93 3.43 3.28
CA THR A 150 9.60 3.44 4.60
C THR A 150 9.50 2.13 5.39
N ARG A 151 9.20 1.01 4.74
CA ARG A 151 9.12 -0.32 5.38
C ARG A 151 10.49 -0.75 5.92
N CYS A 152 11.55 -0.61 5.14
CA CYS A 152 12.92 -0.96 5.56
C CYS A 152 13.42 -0.09 6.72
N VAL A 153 13.12 1.21 6.73
CA VAL A 153 13.52 2.12 7.81
C VAL A 153 12.86 1.73 9.12
N ARG A 154 11.54 1.49 9.12
CA ARG A 154 10.83 1.00 10.30
C ARG A 154 11.33 -0.35 10.76
N PHE A 155 11.58 -1.28 9.84
CA PHE A 155 12.17 -2.56 10.19
C PHE A 155 13.52 -2.41 10.87
N ALA A 156 14.41 -1.56 10.33
CA ALA A 156 15.73 -1.32 10.90
C ALA A 156 15.62 -0.79 12.34
N THR A 157 14.75 0.19 12.58
CA THR A 157 14.58 0.80 13.90
C THR A 157 13.84 -0.09 14.90
N GLU A 158 12.72 -0.70 14.50
CA GLU A 158 11.79 -1.38 15.41
C GLU A 158 12.15 -2.84 15.66
N VAL A 159 12.69 -3.54 14.65
CA VAL A 159 12.93 -4.99 14.70
C VAL A 159 14.42 -5.28 14.79
N ALA A 160 15.22 -4.71 13.89
CA ALA A 160 16.66 -4.92 13.91
C ALA A 160 17.37 -4.12 15.04
N GLY A 161 16.73 -3.06 15.54
CA GLY A 161 17.26 -2.23 16.63
C GLY A 161 18.46 -1.37 16.22
N VAL A 162 18.55 -0.99 14.94
CA VAL A 162 19.62 -0.13 14.40
C VAL A 162 19.14 1.33 14.38
N PRO A 163 19.90 2.27 14.97
CA PRO A 163 19.55 3.69 15.00
C PRO A 163 19.60 4.38 13.63
#